data_AF-A0A2W4YLT3-F1
#
_entry.id   AF-A0A2W4YLT3-F1
#
_cell.length_a   1.000
_cell.length_b   1.000
_cell.length_c   1.000
_cell.angle_alpha   90.00
_cell.angle_beta   90.00
_cell.angle_gamma   90.00
#
_symmetry.space_group_name_H-M   'P 1'
#
loop_
_entity.id
_entity.type
_entity.pdbx_description
1 polymer ?
#
loop_
_entity_poly.entity_id
_entity_poly.type
_entity_poly.pdbx_seq_one_letter_code
_entity_poly.pdbx_strand_id
1 'polypeptide(L)'
;ALDNYLEMRDRVDDADYLLQRALELALQTRHPGRFVPHYAMVTFMRIPYSLAMTRTDIQRGILERATAGHATLDTLDWDAIDADVRARLTPLEDVPA
;
A
#
# COMPACT_ATOMS: atom_id res chain seq x y z
N ALA A 1 21.49 24.49 13.82
CA ALA A 1 21.12 24.14 12.43
C ALA A 1 20.91 22.62 12.22
N LEU A 2 21.15 21.77 13.24
CA LEU A 2 20.89 20.33 13.16
C LEU A 2 19.43 19.98 13.57
N ASP A 3 18.86 20.76 14.49
CA ASP A 3 17.51 20.50 15.03
C ASP A 3 16.41 20.60 13.97
N ASN A 4 16.52 21.56 13.03
CA ASN A 4 15.57 21.69 11.91
C ASN A 4 15.58 20.47 10.98
N TYR A 5 16.73 19.81 10.76
CA TYR A 5 16.82 18.67 9.86
C TYR A 5 16.19 17.42 10.45
N LEU A 6 16.39 17.17 11.75
CA LEU A 6 15.74 16.07 12.46
C LEU A 6 14.23 16.30 12.57
N GLU A 7 13.80 17.51 12.94
CA GLU A 7 12.38 17.85 13.04
C GLU A 7 11.65 17.80 11.68
N MET A 8 12.30 18.25 10.59
CA MET A 8 11.73 18.14 9.25
C MET A 8 11.72 16.69 8.74
N ARG A 9 12.76 15.91 9.02
CA ARG A 9 12.81 14.50 8.64
C ARG A 9 11.72 13.70 9.33
N ASP A 10 11.58 13.82 10.65
CA ASP A 10 10.56 13.09 11.41
C ASP A 10 9.15 13.45 10.91
N ARG A 11 8.91 14.73 10.60
CA ARG A 11 7.63 15.20 10.01
C ARG A 11 7.38 14.70 8.59
N VAL A 12 8.43 14.59 7.77
CA VAL A 12 8.34 14.03 6.42
C VAL A 12 8.08 12.54 6.50
N ASP A 13 8.78 11.81 7.37
CA ASP A 13 8.57 10.38 7.61
C ASP A 13 7.13 10.11 8.07
N ASP A 14 6.58 10.96 8.97
CA ASP A 14 5.19 10.90 9.40
C ASP A 14 4.20 11.18 8.26
N ALA A 15 4.45 12.21 7.44
CA ALA A 15 3.57 12.57 6.33
C ALA A 15 3.55 11.48 5.24
N ASP A 16 4.71 10.93 4.90
CA ASP A 16 4.85 9.83 3.94
C ASP A 16 4.13 8.58 4.45
N TYR A 17 4.29 8.25 5.74
CA TYR A 17 3.57 7.15 6.36
C TYR A 17 2.05 7.34 6.31
N LEU A 18 1.55 8.54 6.63
CA LEU A 18 0.12 8.86 6.59
C LEU A 18 -0.44 8.78 5.16
N LEU A 19 0.31 9.26 4.16
CA LEU A 19 -0.08 9.18 2.76
C LEU A 19 -0.12 7.72 2.27
N GLN A 20 0.90 6.93 2.58
CA GLN A 20 0.92 5.50 2.24
C GLN A 20 -0.24 4.76 2.89
N ARG A 21 -0.55 5.07 4.16
CA ARG A 21 -1.69 4.45 4.87
C ARG A 21 -3.03 4.86 4.25
N ALA A 22 -3.19 6.11 3.85
CA ALA A 22 -4.39 6.57 3.17
C ALA A 22 -4.56 5.90 1.80
N LEU A 23 -3.47 5.75 1.05
CA LEU A 23 -3.47 5.06 -0.23
C LEU A 23 -3.77 3.57 -0.06
N GLU A 24 -3.20 2.92 0.96
CA GLU A 24 -3.46 1.52 1.29
C GLU A 24 -4.95 1.25 1.48
N LEU A 25 -5.63 2.08 2.28
CA LEU A 25 -7.08 1.98 2.49
C LEU A 25 -7.86 2.19 1.20
N ALA A 26 -7.49 3.19 0.40
CA ALA A 26 -8.14 3.44 -0.89
C ALA A 26 -7.98 2.24 -1.85
N LEU A 27 -6.80 1.63 -1.91
CA LEU A 27 -6.55 0.48 -2.79
C LEU A 27 -7.27 -0.79 -2.33
N GLN A 28 -7.46 -0.99 -1.02
CA GLN A 28 -8.32 -2.06 -0.50
C GLN A 28 -9.76 -1.93 -1.01
N THR A 29 -10.30 -0.71 -1.01
CA THR A 29 -11.64 -0.43 -1.54
C THR A 29 -11.72 -0.53 -3.07
N ARG A 30 -10.72 -0.02 -3.80
CA ARG A 30 -10.71 0.00 -5.27
C ARG A 30 -10.44 -1.38 -5.89
N HIS A 31 -9.63 -2.20 -5.23
CA HIS A 31 -9.19 -3.51 -5.74
C HIS A 31 -9.49 -4.63 -4.74
N PRO A 32 -10.78 -4.85 -4.40
CA PRO A 32 -11.15 -5.95 -3.52
C PRO A 32 -10.62 -7.26 -4.10
N GLY A 33 -10.01 -8.06 -3.23
CA GLY A 33 -9.37 -9.32 -3.60
C GLY A 33 -8.02 -9.25 -4.28
N ARG A 34 -7.52 -8.08 -4.69
CA ARG A 34 -6.11 -7.93 -5.09
C ARG A 34 -5.30 -7.27 -4.00
N PHE A 35 -5.78 -6.14 -3.49
CA PHE A 35 -5.12 -5.40 -2.42
C PHE A 35 -5.71 -5.78 -1.07
N VAL A 36 -5.43 -7.02 -0.62
CA VAL A 36 -5.95 -7.57 0.64
C VAL A 36 -4.95 -7.31 1.78
N PRO A 37 -5.39 -6.81 2.95
CA PRO A 37 -4.50 -6.59 4.10
C PRO A 37 -3.75 -7.86 4.51
N HIS A 38 -2.49 -7.73 4.94
CA HIS A 38 -1.70 -8.87 5.44
C HIS A 38 -2.44 -9.66 6.53
N TYR A 39 -3.00 -8.95 7.51
CA TYR A 39 -3.76 -9.57 8.59
C TYR A 39 -4.92 -10.42 8.08
N ALA A 40 -5.68 -9.91 7.10
CA ALA A 40 -6.79 -10.67 6.52
C ALA A 40 -6.31 -11.91 5.77
N MET A 41 -5.21 -11.79 5.02
CA MET A 41 -4.60 -12.92 4.31
C MET A 41 -4.15 -14.04 5.25
N VAL A 42 -3.57 -13.71 6.42
CA VAL A 42 -3.04 -14.73 7.34
C VAL A 42 -4.08 -15.27 8.31
N THR A 43 -5.10 -14.48 8.67
CA THR A 43 -6.09 -14.86 9.68
C THR A 43 -7.33 -15.49 9.07
N PHE A 44 -7.77 -15.02 7.90
CA PHE A 44 -9.07 -15.39 7.34
C PHE A 44 -8.98 -16.13 6.00
N MET A 45 -7.80 -16.26 5.40
CA MET A 45 -7.63 -16.94 4.13
C MET A 45 -6.77 -18.19 4.29
N ARG A 46 -6.97 -19.17 3.40
CA ARG A 46 -6.20 -20.43 3.35
C ARG A 46 -5.08 -20.37 2.32
N ILE A 47 -4.36 -19.25 2.27
CA ILE A 47 -3.21 -19.09 1.37
C ILE A 47 -1.90 -19.45 2.10
N PRO A 48 -0.86 -19.91 1.39
CA PRO A 48 0.44 -20.13 2.01
C PRO A 48 1.00 -18.85 2.64
N TYR A 49 1.62 -18.95 3.81
CA TYR A 49 2.23 -17.80 4.48
C TYR A 49 3.29 -17.11 3.61
N SER A 50 4.07 -17.88 2.86
CA SER A 50 5.03 -17.35 1.89
C SER A 50 4.37 -16.48 0.83
N LEU A 51 3.17 -16.86 0.36
CA LEU A 51 2.40 -16.05 -0.58
C LEU A 51 1.88 -14.77 0.08
N ALA A 52 1.36 -14.85 1.30
CA ALA A 52 0.93 -13.66 2.05
C ALA A 52 2.09 -12.65 2.22
N MET A 53 3.29 -13.14 2.56
CA MET A 53 4.49 -12.31 2.68
C MET A 53 4.88 -11.66 1.35
N THR A 54 5.02 -12.46 0.28
CA THR A 54 5.37 -11.93 -1.05
C THR A 54 4.37 -10.88 -1.53
N ARG A 55 3.07 -11.08 -1.28
CA ARG A 55 2.05 -10.08 -1.64
C ARG A 55 2.18 -8.80 -0.82
N THR A 56 2.49 -8.90 0.48
CA THR A 56 2.75 -7.73 1.33
C THR A 56 3.95 -6.93 0.85
N ASP A 57 5.02 -7.58 0.41
CA ASP A 57 6.19 -6.90 -0.16
C ASP A 57 5.84 -6.17 -1.47
N ILE A 58 5.04 -6.81 -2.33
CA ILE A 58 4.53 -6.20 -3.56
C ILE A 58 3.65 -4.98 -3.24
N GLN A 59 2.72 -5.11 -2.31
CA GLN A 59 1.83 -4.04 -1.87
C GLN A 59 2.63 -2.84 -1.34
N ARG A 60 3.61 -3.09 -0.45
CA ARG A 60 4.51 -2.04 0.06
C ARG A 60 5.23 -1.31 -1.07
N GLY A 61 5.81 -2.05 -2.02
CA GLY A 61 6.49 -1.43 -3.15
C GLY A 61 5.57 -0.60 -4.04
N ILE A 62 4.29 -0.99 -4.19
CA ILE A 62 3.30 -0.17 -4.91
C ILE A 62 3.06 1.15 -4.16
N LEU A 63 2.84 1.09 -2.84
CA LEU A 63 2.63 2.28 -2.02
C LEU A 63 3.82 3.23 -2.10
N GLU A 64 5.04 2.73 -1.88
CA GLU A 64 6.27 3.54 -1.93
C GLU A 64 6.46 4.22 -3.29
N ARG A 65 6.29 3.49 -4.40
CA ARG A 65 6.41 4.07 -5.75
C ARG A 65 5.32 5.09 -6.04
N ALA A 66 4.09 4.82 -5.62
CA ALA A 66 2.94 5.68 -5.88
C ALA A 66 3.03 6.99 -5.09
N THR A 67 3.49 6.96 -3.84
CA THR A 67 3.52 8.14 -2.97
C THR A 67 4.81 8.94 -3.06
N ALA A 68 5.86 8.42 -3.71
CA ALA A 68 7.15 9.09 -3.81
C ALA A 68 7.03 10.49 -4.44
N GLY A 69 7.39 11.53 -3.69
CA GLY A 69 7.32 12.92 -4.14
C GLY A 69 5.92 13.53 -4.13
N HIS A 70 4.93 12.85 -3.56
CA HIS A 70 3.55 13.31 -3.44
C HIS A 70 3.21 13.63 -1.98
N ALA A 71 2.36 14.63 -1.77
CA ALA A 71 1.92 15.04 -0.43
C ALA A 71 0.47 14.62 -0.12
N THR A 72 -0.35 14.37 -1.14
CA THR A 72 -1.78 14.04 -0.99
C THR A 72 -2.25 13.06 -2.06
N LEU A 73 -3.35 12.36 -1.78
CA LEU A 73 -3.98 11.42 -2.70
C LEU A 73 -4.45 12.06 -4.02
N ASP A 74 -4.82 13.35 -3.99
CA ASP A 74 -5.32 14.07 -5.17
C ASP A 74 -4.26 14.30 -6.24
N THR A 75 -2.98 14.18 -5.86
CA THR A 75 -1.85 14.36 -6.79
C THR A 75 -1.40 13.07 -7.46
N LEU A 76 -2.01 11.93 -7.08
CA LEU A 76 -1.60 10.61 -7.55
C LEU A 76 -2.17 10.29 -8.93
N ASP A 77 -1.37 9.62 -9.75
CA ASP A 77 -1.84 9.01 -11.00
C ASP A 77 -2.55 7.69 -10.71
N TRP A 78 -3.87 7.78 -10.48
CA TRP A 78 -4.70 6.62 -10.16
C TRP A 78 -4.76 5.58 -11.27
N ASP A 79 -4.66 5.98 -12.54
CA ASP A 79 -4.69 5.04 -13.66
C ASP A 79 -3.40 4.19 -13.70
N ALA A 80 -2.25 4.83 -13.46
CA ALA A 80 -0.97 4.13 -13.34
C ALA A 80 -0.93 3.20 -12.13
N ILE A 81 -1.43 3.66 -10.97
CA ILE A 81 -1.49 2.84 -9.74
C ILE A 81 -2.39 1.63 -9.95
N ASP A 82 -3.59 1.83 -10.50
CA ASP A 82 -4.53 0.76 -10.76
C ASP A 82 -3.97 -0.25 -11.77
N ALA A 83 -3.22 0.21 -12.77
CA ALA A 83 -2.51 -0.66 -13.71
C ALA A 83 -1.41 -1.48 -13.02
N ASP A 84 -0.60 -0.88 -12.14
CA ASP A 84 0.45 -1.57 -11.40
C ASP A 84 -0.12 -2.64 -10.46
N VAL A 85 -1.22 -2.33 -9.77
CA VAL A 85 -1.95 -3.31 -8.94
C VAL A 85 -2.42 -4.49 -9.78
N ARG A 86 -3.09 -4.25 -10.92
CA ARG A 86 -3.59 -5.32 -11.79
C ARG A 86 -2.47 -6.18 -12.38
N ALA A 87 -1.32 -5.56 -12.70
CA ALA A 87 -0.18 -6.24 -13.28
C ALA A 87 0.57 -7.12 -12.28
N ARG A 88 0.68 -6.70 -11.01
CA ARG A 88 1.51 -7.39 -10.00
C ARG A 88 0.74 -8.26 -9.03
N LEU A 89 -0.53 -7.96 -8.78
CA LEU A 89 -1.35 -8.66 -7.79
C LEU A 89 -2.48 -9.39 -8.49
N THR A 90 -2.34 -10.70 -8.68
CA THR A 90 -3.45 -11.57 -9.11
C THR A 90 -4.58 -11.53 -8.08
N PRO A 91 -5.86 -11.68 -8.49
CA PRO A 91 -6.96 -11.79 -7.54
C PRO A 91 -6.76 -13.02 -6.65
N LEU A 92 -7.04 -12.87 -5.36
CA LEU A 92 -7.21 -13.97 -4.43
C LEU A 92 -8.66 -14.44 -4.49
N GLU A 93 -8.84 -15.76 -4.49
CA GLU A 93 -10.16 -16.39 -4.32
C GLU A 93 -10.56 -16.35 -2.84
N ASP A 94 -11.86 -16.45 -2.55
CA ASP A 94 -12.41 -16.54 -1.18
C ASP A 94 -12.03 -15.37 -0.25
N VAL A 95 -12.06 -14.14 -0.74
CA VAL A 95 -11.85 -12.94 0.10
C VAL A 95 -13.04 -12.81 1.06
N PRO A 96 -12.81 -12.69 2.39
CA PRO A 96 -13.90 -12.49 3.34
C PRO A 96 -14.66 -11.21 2.97
N ALA A 97 -15.99 -11.28 3.04
CA ALA A 97 -16.88 -10.14 2.82
C ALA A 97 -16.70 -9.05 3.89
#